data_AF-A0A0C1L304-F1
#
_entry.id   AF-A0A0C1L304-F1
#
_cell.length_a   1.000
_cell.length_b   1.000
_cell.length_c   1.000
_cell.angle_alpha   90.00
_cell.angle_beta   90.00
_cell.angle_gamma   90.00
#
_symmetry.space_group_name_H-M   'P 1'
#
loop_
_entity.id
_entity.type
_entity.pdbx_description
1 polymer ?
#
loop_
_entity_poly.entity_id
_entity_poly.type
_entity_poly.pdbx_seq_one_letter_code
_entity_poly.pdbx_strand_id
1 'polypeptide(L)'
;MLVAERKNLNHVAVLISGESIHLEILENDSSNIFFSCQSTWPVGTICFAATISLFCMFLEDLVDLQTLLYLSPSLFVEIANPVKTALYSRQDIDIHLRHGNKSLSGLRNIASQSPAHGNYY
;
A
#
# COMPACT_ATOMS: atom_id res chain seq x y z
N MET A 1 -17.84 8.56 1.62
CA MET A 1 -17.03 7.58 2.38
C MET A 1 -16.46 6.60 1.36
N LEU A 2 -15.13 6.44 1.31
CA LEU A 2 -14.47 5.48 0.41
C LEU A 2 -14.08 4.24 1.22
N VAL A 3 -14.46 3.07 0.74
CA VAL A 3 -14.11 1.77 1.32
C VAL A 3 -13.34 0.98 0.27
N ALA A 4 -12.15 0.52 0.64
CA ALA A 4 -11.28 -0.23 -0.24
C ALA A 4 -11.60 -1.73 -0.16
N GLU A 5 -12.66 -2.19 -0.84
CA GLU A 5 -12.98 -3.61 -0.94
C GLU A 5 -12.28 -4.22 -2.15
N ARG A 6 -11.26 -5.07 -1.94
CA ARG A 6 -10.35 -5.52 -3.02
C ARG A 6 -11.08 -6.20 -4.17
N LYS A 7 -12.19 -6.89 -3.90
CA LYS A 7 -13.03 -7.56 -4.92
C LYS A 7 -13.65 -6.58 -5.96
N ASN A 8 -13.78 -5.31 -5.62
CA ASN A 8 -14.35 -4.27 -6.49
C ASN A 8 -13.27 -3.37 -7.10
N LEU A 9 -12.00 -3.74 -6.98
CA LEU A 9 -10.87 -2.96 -7.47
C LEU A 9 -10.25 -3.63 -8.68
N ASN A 10 -10.05 -2.85 -9.73
CA ASN A 10 -9.32 -3.23 -10.92
C ASN A 10 -7.85 -2.87 -10.72
N HIS A 11 -6.95 -3.77 -11.12
CA HIS A 11 -5.53 -3.49 -11.09
C HIS A 11 -5.15 -2.49 -12.19
N VAL A 12 -4.48 -1.41 -11.83
CA VAL A 12 -4.00 -0.38 -12.77
C VAL A 12 -2.53 -0.59 -13.10
N ALA A 13 -1.67 -0.59 -12.07
CA ALA A 13 -0.22 -0.67 -12.25
C ALA A 13 0.48 -1.19 -10.99
N VAL A 14 1.63 -1.83 -11.18
CA VAL A 14 2.57 -2.11 -10.10
C VAL A 14 3.59 -0.97 -10.06
N LEU A 15 3.63 -0.21 -8.96
CA LEU A 15 4.59 0.86 -8.77
C LEU A 15 5.97 0.34 -8.36
N ILE A 16 5.97 -0.68 -7.51
CA ILE A 16 7.18 -1.31 -6.97
C ILE A 16 6.93 -2.81 -6.86
N SER A 17 7.84 -3.58 -7.44
CA SER A 17 7.88 -5.04 -7.33
C SER A 17 9.28 -5.45 -6.89
N GLY A 18 9.38 -6.04 -5.71
CA GLY A 18 10.60 -6.62 -5.16
C GLY A 18 10.27 -7.74 -4.17
N GLU A 19 11.26 -8.54 -3.79
CA GLU A 19 11.00 -9.70 -2.91
C GLU A 19 10.48 -9.27 -1.53
N SER A 20 10.94 -8.12 -1.04
CA SER A 20 10.59 -7.59 0.28
C SER A 20 9.42 -6.60 0.27
N ILE A 21 9.06 -6.09 -0.90
CA ILE A 21 8.10 -5.00 -1.08
C ILE A 21 7.28 -5.16 -2.36
N HIS A 22 5.96 -5.03 -2.23
CA HIS A 22 5.05 -4.97 -3.37
C HIS A 22 4.06 -3.83 -3.17
N LEU A 23 4.04 -2.86 -4.08
CA LEU A 23 3.16 -1.71 -4.04
C LEU A 23 2.39 -1.60 -5.36
N GLU A 24 1.07 -1.70 -5.27
CA GLU A 24 0.16 -1.68 -6.42
C GLU A 24 -0.76 -0.47 -6.36
N ILE A 25 -1.10 0.05 -7.54
CA ILE A 25 -2.21 0.98 -7.74
C ILE A 25 -3.41 0.20 -8.26
N LEU A 26 -4.55 0.41 -7.62
CA LEU A 26 -5.83 -0.13 -8.01
C LEU A 26 -6.83 1.01 -8.22
N GLU A 27 -7.92 0.74 -8.94
CA GLU A 27 -8.98 1.70 -9.23
C GLU A 27 -10.35 1.04 -9.14
N ASN A 28 -11.39 1.78 -8.74
CA ASN A 28 -12.78 1.32 -8.83
C ASN A 28 -13.52 1.98 -10.01
N ASP A 29 -14.75 1.54 -10.29
CA ASP A 29 -15.55 2.08 -11.42
C ASP A 29 -15.85 3.59 -11.33
N SER A 30 -15.60 4.21 -10.18
CA SER A 30 -15.74 5.66 -9.97
C SER A 30 -14.41 6.42 -10.07
N SER A 31 -13.37 5.79 -10.61
CA SER A 31 -12.02 6.33 -10.77
C SER A 31 -11.35 6.82 -9.49
N ASN A 32 -11.67 6.18 -8.36
CA ASN A 32 -10.93 6.41 -7.12
C ASN A 32 -9.65 5.58 -7.13
N ILE A 33 -8.55 6.20 -6.72
CA ILE A 33 -7.23 5.57 -6.66
C ILE A 33 -7.07 4.88 -5.31
N PHE A 34 -6.56 3.65 -5.33
CA PHE A 34 -6.25 2.87 -4.16
C PHE A 34 -4.81 2.35 -4.21
N PHE A 35 -4.21 2.20 -3.05
CA PHE A 35 -2.92 1.56 -2.85
C PHE A 35 -3.10 0.21 -2.17
N SER A 36 -2.35 -0.78 -2.63
CA SER A 36 -2.25 -2.10 -2.02
C SER A 36 -0.79 -2.38 -1.65
N CYS A 37 -0.52 -2.67 -0.38
CA CYS A 37 0.82 -2.93 0.14
C CYS A 37 0.81 -3.79 1.41
N GLN A 38 1.99 -4.26 1.84
CA GLN A 38 2.09 -5.08 3.06
C GLN A 38 2.08 -4.24 4.34
N SER A 39 1.36 -4.72 5.36
CA SER A 39 1.39 -4.21 6.74
C SER A 39 2.10 -5.18 7.68
N THR A 40 2.80 -4.63 8.68
CA THR A 40 3.40 -5.38 9.79
C THR A 40 2.45 -5.52 10.96
N TRP A 41 1.48 -4.60 11.10
CA TRP A 41 0.42 -4.70 12.10
C TRP A 41 -0.83 -3.93 11.66
N PRO A 42 -2.02 -4.56 11.67
CA PRO A 42 -2.23 -6.01 11.61
C PRO A 42 -1.48 -6.62 10.42
N VAL A 43 -0.97 -7.85 10.55
CA VAL A 43 -0.21 -8.50 9.47
C VAL A 43 -1.15 -8.85 8.30
N GLY A 44 -0.80 -8.38 7.10
CA GLY A 44 -1.52 -8.70 5.88
C GLY A 44 -1.17 -7.76 4.72
N THR A 45 -1.97 -7.84 3.66
CA THR A 45 -2.02 -6.85 2.59
C THR A 45 -3.17 -5.91 2.89
N ILE A 46 -2.86 -4.63 3.04
CA ILE A 46 -3.85 -3.57 3.23
C ILE A 46 -4.24 -2.98 1.88
N CYS A 47 -5.50 -2.57 1.73
CA CYS A 47 -5.94 -1.68 0.65
C CYS A 47 -6.50 -0.38 1.24
N PHE A 48 -6.09 0.77 0.72
CA PHE A 48 -6.59 2.08 1.15
C PHE A 48 -6.65 3.09 0.00
N ALA A 49 -7.62 3.99 0.03
CA ALA A 49 -7.80 5.03 -0.98
C ALA A 49 -6.76 6.16 -0.84
N ALA A 50 -6.48 6.85 -1.93
CA ALA A 50 -5.78 8.13 -1.92
C ALA A 50 -6.52 9.13 -2.82
N THR A 51 -6.53 10.40 -2.41
CA THR A 51 -6.94 11.47 -3.33
C THR A 51 -5.85 11.69 -4.38
N ILE A 52 -6.20 12.32 -5.50
CA ILE A 52 -5.23 12.66 -6.55
C ILE A 52 -4.09 13.52 -5.99
N SER A 53 -4.40 14.50 -5.14
CA SER A 53 -3.38 15.35 -4.50
C SER A 53 -2.42 14.54 -3.63
N LEU A 54 -2.93 13.58 -2.84
CA LEU A 54 -2.10 12.70 -2.02
C LEU A 54 -1.23 11.78 -2.88
N PHE A 55 -1.81 11.23 -3.95
CA PHE A 55 -1.09 10.43 -4.94
C PHE A 55 0.09 11.21 -5.55
N CYS A 56 -0.15 12.44 -6.02
CA CYS A 56 0.91 13.30 -6.57
C CYS A 56 2.00 13.61 -5.55
N MET A 57 1.63 13.99 -4.31
CA MET A 57 2.63 14.25 -3.25
C MET A 57 3.52 13.04 -2.98
N PHE A 58 2.96 11.83 -3.03
CA PHE A 58 3.75 10.60 -2.86
C PHE A 58 4.67 10.32 -4.06
N LEU A 59 4.19 10.54 -5.30
CA LEU A 59 5.01 10.40 -6.51
C LEU A 59 6.20 11.39 -6.53
N GLU A 60 6.02 12.57 -5.94
CA GLU A 60 7.03 13.62 -5.83
C GLU A 60 7.93 13.47 -4.57
N ASP A 61 7.86 12.33 -3.87
CA ASP A 61 8.63 12.06 -2.65
C ASP A 61 8.38 13.05 -1.49
N LEU A 62 7.27 13.79 -1.51
CA LEU A 62 6.94 14.79 -0.47
C LEU A 62 6.36 14.16 0.80
N VAL A 63 5.80 12.95 0.69
CA VAL A 63 5.27 12.17 1.82
C VAL A 63 5.78 10.74 1.75
N ASP A 64 5.91 10.10 2.92
CA ASP A 64 6.16 8.66 2.99
C ASP A 64 4.86 7.84 2.90
N LEU A 65 5.01 6.53 2.68
CA LEU A 65 3.88 5.62 2.49
C LEU A 65 2.96 5.53 3.73
N GLN A 66 3.52 5.68 4.93
CA GLN A 66 2.77 5.68 6.18
C GLN A 66 1.93 6.96 6.33
N THR A 67 2.52 8.11 5.99
CA THR A 67 1.84 9.42 5.97
C THR A 67 0.73 9.42 4.93
N LEU A 68 0.96 8.80 3.77
CA LEU A 68 -0.07 8.62 2.74
C LEU A 68 -1.27 7.84 3.27
N LEU A 69 -1.04 6.75 4.00
CA LEU A 69 -2.11 6.02 4.69
C LEU A 69 -2.79 6.89 5.76
N TYR A 70 -2.04 7.62 6.58
CA TYR A 70 -2.63 8.46 7.63
C TYR A 70 -3.54 9.55 7.09
N LEU A 71 -3.15 10.18 5.98
CA LEU A 71 -3.94 11.21 5.30
C LEU A 71 -5.03 10.63 4.39
N SER A 72 -5.08 9.31 4.21
CA SER A 72 -6.08 8.65 3.39
C SER A 72 -7.52 9.03 3.79
N PRO A 73 -8.42 9.27 2.81
CA PRO A 73 -9.84 9.49 3.07
C PRO A 73 -10.59 8.20 3.49
N SER A 74 -9.89 7.07 3.58
CA SER A 74 -10.49 5.79 3.98
C SER A 74 -10.88 5.83 5.46
N LEU A 75 -12.16 5.64 5.74
CA LEU A 75 -12.64 5.41 7.12
C LEU A 75 -12.47 3.94 7.51
N PHE A 76 -12.61 3.06 6.52
CA PHE A 76 -12.41 1.63 6.66
C PHE A 76 -11.36 1.15 5.66
N VAL A 77 -10.54 0.20 6.08
CA VAL A 77 -9.53 -0.44 5.25
C VAL A 77 -9.68 -1.95 5.33
N GLU A 78 -9.56 -2.61 4.18
CA GLU A 78 -9.52 -4.06 4.12
C GLU A 78 -8.08 -4.51 4.39
N ILE A 79 -7.92 -5.48 5.29
CA ILE A 79 -6.65 -6.17 5.50
C ILE A 79 -6.90 -7.65 5.24
N ALA A 80 -6.20 -8.18 4.24
CA ALA A 80 -6.25 -9.58 3.83
C ALA A 80 -4.97 -10.31 4.23
N ASN A 81 -5.09 -11.50 4.80
CA ASN A 81 -3.99 -12.43 5.02
C ASN A 81 -4.45 -13.85 4.65
N PRO A 82 -3.55 -14.86 4.65
CA PRO A 82 -3.90 -16.22 4.22
C PRO A 82 -5.05 -16.88 5.00
N VAL A 83 -5.36 -16.38 6.21
CA VAL A 83 -6.36 -16.97 7.10
C VAL A 83 -7.69 -16.20 7.04
N LYS A 84 -7.63 -14.87 6.90
CA LYS A 84 -8.82 -14.01 6.93
C LYS A 84 -8.65 -12.76 6.09
N THR A 85 -9.78 -12.31 5.55
CA THR A 85 -9.96 -10.93 5.07
C THR A 85 -10.94 -10.24 5.99
N ALA A 86 -10.58 -9.08 6.52
CA ALA A 86 -11.43 -8.33 7.43
C ALA A 86 -11.37 -6.84 7.14
N LEU A 87 -12.50 -6.17 7.36
CA LEU A 87 -12.62 -4.73 7.27
C LEU A 87 -12.38 -4.11 8.65
N TYR A 88 -11.47 -3.16 8.72
CA TYR A 88 -11.10 -2.49 9.96
C TYR A 88 -11.44 -1.01 9.88
N SER A 89 -12.02 -0.48 10.95
CA SER A 89 -12.13 0.96 11.17
C SER A 89 -10.76 1.54 11.46
N ARG A 90 -10.37 2.62 10.78
CA ARG A 90 -9.10 3.31 11.04
C ARG A 90 -9.04 3.97 12.43
N GLN A 91 -10.18 4.09 13.12
CA GLN A 91 -10.23 4.63 14.48
C GLN A 91 -9.96 3.57 15.54
N ASP A 92 -10.18 2.29 15.21
CA ASP A 92 -10.11 1.18 16.18
C ASP A 92 -8.78 0.44 16.13
N ILE A 93 -7.97 0.67 15.10
CA ILE A 93 -6.68 0.03 14.93
C ILE A 93 -5.62 1.05 14.50
N ASP A 94 -4.42 0.88 15.06
CA ASP A 94 -3.22 1.50 14.49
C ASP A 94 -2.61 0.56 13.44
N ILE A 95 -2.23 1.12 12.30
CA ILE A 95 -1.78 0.35 11.14
C ILE A 95 -0.35 0.74 10.82
N HIS A 96 0.55 -0.23 10.88
CA HIS A 96 1.94 -0.05 10.51
C HIS A 96 2.22 -0.75 9.18
N LEU A 97 2.64 0.04 8.19
CA LEU A 97 3.01 -0.46 6.88
C LEU A 97 4.45 -0.97 6.90
N ARG A 98 4.69 -2.08 6.18
CA ARG A 98 6.04 -2.54 5.92
C ARG A 98 6.75 -1.50 5.05
N HIS A 99 7.88 -1.00 5.55
CA HIS A 99 8.60 0.14 4.95
C HIS A 99 7.78 1.44 4.86
N GLY A 100 6.76 1.61 5.73
CA GLY A 100 5.88 2.79 5.71
C GLY A 100 6.62 4.13 5.84
N ASN A 101 7.74 4.16 6.56
CA ASN A 101 8.54 5.37 6.77
C ASN A 101 9.43 5.78 5.58
N LYS A 102 9.14 5.27 4.37
CA LYS A 102 9.90 5.54 3.15
C LYS A 102 9.03 6.25 2.12
N SER A 103 9.62 7.22 1.45
CA SER A 103 9.09 7.83 0.23
C SER A 103 9.22 6.85 -0.95
N LEU A 104 8.64 7.17 -2.11
CA LEU A 104 8.67 6.32 -3.29
C LEU A 104 10.10 5.95 -3.72
N SER A 105 11.02 6.91 -3.79
CA SER A 105 12.44 6.63 -4.10
C SER A 105 13.10 5.75 -3.06
N GLY A 106 12.80 5.95 -1.77
CA GLY A 106 13.28 5.09 -0.69
C GLY A 106 12.81 3.64 -0.84
N LEU A 107 11.54 3.43 -1.21
CA LEU A 107 10.98 2.11 -1.47
C LEU A 107 11.61 1.45 -2.73
N ARG A 108 11.84 2.22 -3.79
CA ARG A 108 12.52 1.73 -5.01
C ARG A 108 13.94 1.26 -4.74
N ASN A 109 14.68 2.00 -3.91
CA ASN A 109 16.02 1.61 -3.49
C ASN A 109 16.00 0.27 -2.76
N ILE A 110 15.04 0.04 -1.86
CA ILE A 110 14.87 -1.24 -1.17
C ILE A 110 14.58 -2.37 -2.16
N ALA A 111 13.67 -2.15 -3.11
CA ALA A 111 13.34 -3.16 -4.14
C ALA A 111 14.57 -3.54 -4.99
N SER A 112 15.45 -2.58 -5.29
CA SER A 112 16.68 -2.81 -6.05
C SER A 112 17.80 -3.50 -5.26
N GLN A 113 17.71 -3.52 -3.92
CA GLN A 113 18.73 -4.09 -3.02
C GLN A 113 18.44 -5.54 -2.60
N SER A 114 17.32 -6.13 -3.03
CA SER A 114 17.08 -7.57 -2.87
C SER A 114 18.18 -8.35 -3.59
N PRO A 115 19.04 -9.11 -2.88
CA PRO A 115 20.15 -9.81 -3.51
C PRO A 115 19.61 -10.88 -4.44
N ALA A 116 20.07 -10.87 -5.70
CA ALA A 116 20.00 -12.07 -6.53
C ALA A 116 20.58 -13.22 -5.70
N HIS A 117 19.78 -14.28 -5.48
CA HIS A 117 20.26 -15.51 -4.87
C HIS A 117 21.59 -15.92 -5.49
N GLY A 118 22.53 -16.24 -4.62
CA GLY A 118 23.93 -16.46 -4.94
C GLY A 118 24.12 -17.50 -6.04
N ASN A 119 24.98 -17.15 -6.99
CA ASN A 119 25.74 -18.14 -7.74
C ASN A 119 26.62 -18.89 -6.75
N TYR A 120 26.16 -20.04 -6.28
CA TYR A 120 27.06 -21.07 -5.77
C TYR A 120 27.72 -21.72 -6.99
N TYR A 121 29.00 -21.41 -7.18
CA TYR A 121 29.93 -22.21 -8.00
C TYR A 121 30.15 -23.58 -7.38
#